data_AF-A0AAV4ZJL9-F1
#
_entry.id   AF-A0AAV4ZJL9-F1
#
_cell.length_a   1.000
_cell.length_b   1.000
_cell.length_c   1.000
_cell.angle_alpha   90.00
_cell.angle_beta   90.00
_cell.angle_gamma   90.00
#
_symmetry.space_group_name_H-M   'P 1'
#
loop_
_entity.id
_entity.type
_entity.pdbx_description
1 polymer ?
#
loop_
_entity_poly.entity_id
_entity_poly.type
_entity_poly.pdbx_seq_one_letter_code
_entity_poly.pdbx_strand_id
1 'polypeptide(L)'
;MSKWWIGGAPYTCENARFMTNLNKGHPHGPGQARGSVFPVPLVHSGYSLWLEHITDKKEGTEAFWLMWYDQRGAPTIPASGAMWPDQLREMIAQLSAFVDPK
;
A
#
# COMPACT_ATOMS: atom_id res chain seq x y z
N MET A 1 4.18 22.96 -1.71
CA MET A 1 3.01 22.23 -1.19
C MET A 1 2.75 21.05 -2.11
N SER A 2 3.22 19.85 -1.75
CA SER A 2 2.99 18.64 -2.54
C SER A 2 1.52 18.25 -2.45
N LYS A 3 0.86 18.21 -3.60
CA LYS A 3 -0.56 17.89 -3.77
C LYS A 3 -0.71 16.37 -3.62
N TRP A 4 -0.94 15.88 -2.40
CA TRP A 4 -1.17 14.45 -2.12
C TRP A 4 -2.56 13.95 -2.58
N TRP A 5 -3.26 14.71 -3.41
CA TRP A 5 -4.64 14.48 -3.80
C TRP A 5 -4.74 14.61 -5.32
N ILE A 6 -4.80 13.48 -6.03
CA ILE A 6 -5.29 13.45 -7.41
C ILE A 6 -6.76 13.00 -7.33
N GLY A 7 -7.70 13.91 -7.59
CA GLY A 7 -9.10 13.54 -7.83
C GLY A 7 -10.00 13.32 -6.61
N GLY A 8 -9.60 13.71 -5.39
CA GLY A 8 -10.50 13.71 -4.23
C GLY A 8 -10.86 12.32 -3.67
N ALA A 9 -10.17 11.26 -4.08
CA ALA A 9 -10.31 9.94 -3.49
C ALA A 9 -9.32 9.80 -2.31
N PRO A 10 -9.79 9.55 -1.07
CA PRO A 10 -8.94 9.57 0.12
C PRO A 10 -7.80 8.55 0.13
N TYR A 11 -7.86 7.53 -0.74
CA TYR A 11 -6.95 6.37 -0.69
C TYR A 11 -5.90 6.31 -1.80
N THR A 12 -5.90 7.26 -2.75
CA THR A 12 -4.89 7.30 -3.81
C THR A 12 -3.60 7.92 -3.28
N CYS A 13 -2.51 7.15 -3.27
CA CYS A 13 -1.22 7.61 -2.76
C CYS A 13 -0.21 7.77 -3.89
N GLU A 14 0.58 8.83 -3.83
CA GLU A 14 1.67 9.06 -4.77
C GLU A 14 2.82 9.78 -4.05
N ASN A 15 4.06 9.38 -4.34
CA ASN A 15 5.26 10.14 -3.99
C ASN A 15 6.09 10.44 -5.26
N ALA A 16 7.32 10.94 -5.12
CA ALA A 16 8.16 11.27 -6.28
C ALA A 16 8.41 10.08 -7.24
N ARG A 17 8.44 8.85 -6.73
CA ARG A 17 8.78 7.64 -7.48
C ARG A 17 7.60 6.70 -7.73
N PHE A 18 6.67 6.58 -6.80
CA PHE A 18 5.62 5.55 -6.84
C PHE A 18 4.23 6.17 -6.80
N MET A 19 3.26 5.50 -7.42
CA MET A 19 1.84 5.84 -7.34
C MET A 19 0.97 4.57 -7.22
N THR A 20 -0.14 4.64 -6.50
CA THR A 20 -1.12 3.54 -6.43
C THR A 20 -1.68 3.22 -7.81
N ASN A 21 -1.75 1.93 -8.15
CA ASN A 21 -2.36 1.45 -9.38
C ASN A 21 -3.86 1.17 -9.17
N LEU A 22 -4.69 2.15 -9.54
CA LEU A 22 -6.15 2.10 -9.34
C LEU A 22 -6.88 1.12 -10.26
N ASN A 23 -6.17 0.49 -11.21
CA ASN A 23 -6.72 -0.52 -12.10
C ASN A 23 -6.60 -1.95 -11.55
N LYS A 24 -5.92 -2.13 -10.40
CA LYS A 24 -5.68 -3.44 -9.77
C LYS A 24 -6.22 -3.50 -8.35
N GLY A 25 -6.22 -4.71 -7.80
CA GLY A 25 -6.51 -4.92 -6.38
C GLY A 25 -7.97 -4.72 -6.01
N HIS A 26 -8.21 -4.53 -4.73
CA HIS A 26 -9.50 -4.36 -4.08
C HIS A 26 -9.66 -2.91 -3.59
N PRO A 27 -10.90 -2.44 -3.39
CA PRO A 27 -11.14 -1.16 -2.72
C PRO A 27 -10.98 -1.30 -1.20
N HIS A 28 -10.57 -0.22 -0.54
CA HIS A 28 -10.50 -0.10 0.92
C HIS A 28 -11.87 -0.04 1.61
N GLY A 29 -12.95 -0.06 0.85
CA GLY A 29 -14.33 -0.06 1.33
C GLY A 29 -15.33 0.30 0.23
N PRO A 30 -16.64 0.27 0.51
CA PRO A 30 -17.67 0.66 -0.45
C PRO A 30 -17.45 2.09 -0.96
N GLY A 31 -17.45 2.27 -2.29
CA GLY A 31 -17.30 3.58 -2.94
C GLY A 31 -15.86 4.14 -2.95
N GLN A 32 -14.87 3.37 -2.51
CA GLN A 32 -13.48 3.80 -2.47
C GLN A 32 -12.68 3.35 -3.70
N ALA A 33 -11.57 4.04 -3.95
CA ALA A 33 -10.64 3.67 -5.02
C ALA A 33 -10.03 2.29 -4.76
N ARG A 34 -9.68 1.59 -5.85
CA ARG A 34 -8.98 0.30 -5.79
C ARG A 34 -7.48 0.52 -5.61
N GLY A 35 -6.79 -0.52 -5.19
CA GLY A 35 -5.33 -0.54 -5.16
C GLY A 35 -4.78 -1.66 -4.30
N SER A 36 -5.54 -2.13 -3.32
CA SER A 36 -5.05 -3.07 -2.32
C SER A 36 -4.91 -4.48 -2.86
N VAL A 37 -3.84 -5.15 -2.49
CA VAL A 37 -3.63 -6.56 -2.79
C VAL A 37 -4.72 -7.42 -2.13
N PHE A 38 -5.17 -7.05 -0.93
CA PHE A 38 -6.15 -7.80 -0.15
C PHE A 38 -7.46 -7.02 0.02
N PRO A 39 -8.61 -7.70 0.19
CA PRO A 39 -9.90 -7.05 0.45
C PRO A 39 -10.05 -6.54 1.90
N VAL A 40 -9.11 -6.87 2.79
CA VAL A 40 -9.09 -6.48 4.20
C VAL A 40 -7.67 -6.03 4.59
N PRO A 41 -7.51 -5.18 5.61
CA PRO A 41 -6.19 -4.73 6.04
C PRO A 41 -5.37 -5.88 6.63
N LEU A 42 -4.04 -5.78 6.52
CA LEU A 42 -3.09 -6.68 7.19
C LEU A 42 -3.12 -6.50 8.70
N VAL A 43 -3.30 -5.27 9.18
CA VAL A 43 -3.41 -4.93 10.60
C VAL A 43 -4.53 -3.90 10.77
N HIS A 44 -5.35 -4.08 11.80
CA HIS A 44 -6.42 -3.15 12.15
C HIS A 44 -6.38 -2.82 13.66
N SER A 45 -5.95 -1.61 14.02
CA SER A 45 -5.81 -1.18 15.42
C SER A 45 -5.93 0.34 15.58
N GLY A 46 -7.07 0.92 15.18
CA GLY A 46 -7.26 2.38 15.13
C GLY A 46 -6.54 3.06 13.96
N TYR A 47 -5.50 2.42 13.41
CA TYR A 47 -5.00 2.62 12.05
C TYR A 47 -5.20 1.32 11.27
N SER A 48 -5.07 1.38 9.95
CA SER A 48 -5.08 0.19 9.10
C SER A 48 -3.83 0.10 8.24
N LEU A 49 -3.17 -1.05 8.25
CA LEU A 49 -2.03 -1.33 7.37
C LEU A 49 -2.52 -2.11 6.17
N TRP A 50 -2.18 -1.64 4.98
CA TRP A 50 -2.53 -2.29 3.73
C TRP A 50 -1.28 -2.53 2.89
N LEU A 51 -1.38 -3.51 1.99
CA LEU A 51 -0.43 -3.72 0.91
C LEU A 51 -1.08 -3.27 -0.39
N GLU A 52 -0.50 -2.29 -1.05
CA GLU A 52 -1.03 -1.69 -2.28
C GLU A 52 -0.24 -2.13 -3.51
N HIS A 53 -0.93 -2.34 -4.63
CA HIS A 53 -0.32 -2.35 -5.96
C HIS A 53 0.11 -0.94 -6.33
N ILE A 54 1.37 -0.77 -6.70
CA ILE A 54 1.91 0.52 -7.13
C ILE A 54 2.68 0.40 -8.44
N THR A 55 2.78 1.52 -9.13
CA THR A 55 3.62 1.68 -10.32
C THR A 55 4.82 2.55 -9.96
N ASP A 56 6.03 2.07 -10.28
CA ASP A 56 7.23 2.92 -10.34
C ASP A 56 7.08 3.84 -11.55
N LYS A 57 6.92 5.15 -11.31
CA LYS A 57 6.73 6.16 -12.36
C LYS A 57 7.95 6.33 -13.27
N LYS A 58 9.14 5.95 -12.79
CA LYS A 58 10.38 6.08 -13.56
C LYS A 58 10.54 4.91 -14.53
N GLU A 59 10.28 3.70 -14.05
CA GLU A 59 10.54 2.46 -14.81
C GLU A 59 9.25 1.85 -15.43
N GLY A 60 8.08 2.35 -15.04
CA GLY A 60 6.78 1.80 -15.47
C GLY A 60 6.47 0.41 -14.90
N THR A 61 7.29 -0.09 -13.98
CA THR A 61 7.19 -1.44 -13.43
C THR A 61 6.27 -1.50 -12.21
N GLU A 62 5.65 -2.66 -12.01
CA GLU A 62 4.87 -2.93 -10.81
C GLU A 62 5.76 -3.16 -9.58
N ALA A 63 5.33 -2.61 -8.45
CA ALA A 63 5.89 -2.82 -7.12
C ALA A 63 4.74 -2.89 -6.09
N PHE A 64 5.09 -3.07 -4.81
CA PHE A 64 4.14 -3.12 -3.71
C PHE A 64 4.44 -2.07 -2.65
N TRP A 65 3.41 -1.52 -2.01
CA TRP A 65 3.56 -0.49 -0.97
C TRP A 65 2.84 -0.90 0.31
N LEU A 66 3.59 -1.09 1.39
CA LEU A 66 3.03 -1.11 2.73
C LEU A 66 2.66 0.31 3.12
N MET A 67 1.36 0.56 3.30
CA MET A 67 0.82 1.88 3.61
C MET A 67 -0.09 1.81 4.82
N TRP A 68 0.21 2.63 5.83
CA TRP A 68 -0.69 2.87 6.94
C TRP A 68 -1.71 3.96 6.57
N TYR A 69 -2.94 3.79 7.03
CA TYR A 69 -4.02 4.76 6.91
C TYR A 69 -4.61 5.06 8.29
N ASP A 70 -4.93 6.32 8.53
CA ASP A 70 -5.60 6.75 9.76
C ASP A 70 -7.10 6.40 9.77
N GLN A 71 -7.79 6.72 10.88
CA GLN A 71 -9.23 6.46 11.06
C GLN A 71 -10.13 7.13 10.02
N ARG A 72 -9.61 8.16 9.32
CA ARG A 72 -10.33 8.89 8.28
C ARG A 72 -9.99 8.36 6.88
N GLY A 73 -9.13 7.34 6.80
CA GLY A 73 -8.65 6.80 5.54
C GLY A 73 -7.55 7.63 4.89
N ALA A 74 -6.89 8.53 5.63
CA ALA A 74 -5.79 9.31 5.08
C ALA A 74 -4.47 8.52 5.16
N PRO A 75 -3.68 8.46 4.07
CA PRO A 75 -2.42 7.72 4.05
C PRO A 75 -1.33 8.42 4.86
N THR A 76 -0.57 7.64 5.62
CA THR A 76 0.55 8.12 6.43
C THR A 76 1.89 7.77 5.76
N ILE A 77 2.19 8.45 4.65
CA ILE A 77 3.35 8.19 3.79
C ILE A 77 4.71 8.11 4.55
N PRO A 78 4.99 8.94 5.59
CA PRO A 78 6.22 8.79 6.37
C PRO A 78 6.37 7.43 7.07
N ALA A 79 5.28 6.71 7.29
CA ALA A 79 5.24 5.36 7.83
C ALA A 79 4.85 4.37 6.72
N SER A 80 5.59 4.36 5.61
CA SER A 80 5.29 3.47 4.48
C SER A 80 6.56 2.89 3.87
N GLY A 81 6.44 1.75 3.18
CA GLY A 81 7.57 1.07 2.55
C GLY A 81 7.19 0.53 1.18
N ALA A 82 7.91 0.93 0.13
CA ALA A 82 7.75 0.39 -1.22
C ALA A 82 8.80 -0.69 -1.48
N MET A 83 8.41 -1.76 -2.15
CA MET A 83 9.26 -2.93 -2.38
C MET A 83 8.93 -3.63 -3.70
N TRP A 84 9.94 -4.21 -4.33
CA TRP A 84 9.77 -5.04 -5.52
C TRP A 84 9.27 -6.44 -5.15
N PRO A 85 8.71 -7.21 -6.11
CA PRO A 85 8.19 -8.55 -5.84
C PRO A 85 9.15 -9.49 -5.12
N ASP A 86 10.44 -9.45 -5.44
CA ASP A 86 11.45 -10.32 -4.81
C ASP A 86 11.75 -9.92 -3.36
N GLN A 87 11.76 -8.62 -3.07
CA GLN A 87 11.90 -8.12 -1.70
C GLN A 87 10.67 -8.45 -0.85
N LEU A 88 9.46 -8.40 -1.43
CA LEU A 88 8.25 -8.84 -0.75
C LEU A 88 8.33 -10.34 -0.40
N ARG A 89 8.79 -11.18 -1.35
CA ARG A 89 9.00 -12.61 -1.10
C ARG A 89 9.97 -12.85 0.04
N GLU A 90 11.09 -12.14 0.05
CA GLU A 90 12.10 -12.25 1.11
C GLU A 90 11.54 -11.80 2.47
N MET A 91 10.84 -10.67 2.52
CA MET A 91 10.20 -10.18 3.75
C MET A 91 9.22 -11.20 4.31
N ILE A 92 8.36 -11.79 3.47
CA ILE A 92 7.42 -12.84 3.89
C ILE A 92 8.17 -14.03 4.48
N ALA A 93 9.24 -14.50 3.82
CA ALA A 93 10.03 -15.62 4.31
C ALA A 93 10.66 -15.33 5.70
N GLN A 94 11.20 -14.13 5.90
CA GLN A 94 11.77 -13.72 7.20
C GLN A 94 10.69 -13.65 8.29
N LEU A 95 9.53 -13.04 8.00
CA LEU A 95 8.43 -12.94 8.95
C LEU A 95 7.88 -14.32 9.33
N SER A 96 7.67 -15.21 8.35
CA SER A 96 7.23 -16.57 8.61
C SER A 96 8.22 -17.34 9.48
N ALA A 97 9.52 -17.24 9.20
CA ALA A 97 10.55 -17.89 10.01
C ALA A 97 10.62 -17.38 11.46
N PHE A 98 10.24 -16.12 11.69
CA PHE A 98 10.19 -15.51 13.02
C PHE A 98 8.94 -15.91 13.81
N VAL A 99 7.77 -15.92 13.18
CA VAL A 99 6.48 -16.21 13.84
C VAL A 99 6.30 -17.69 14.15
N ASP A 100 6.77 -18.56 13.25
CA ASP A 100 6.74 -20.01 13.40
C ASP A 100 8.16 -20.56 13.54
N PRO A 101 8.86 -20.28 14.67
CA PRO A 101 10.20 -20.82 14.87
C PRO A 101 10.09 -22.35 14.95
N LYS A 102 10.86 -23.03 14.10
CA LYS A 102 10.99 -24.49 14.15
C LYS A 102 11.61 -24.96 15.45
#